data_AF-A0A1V1NSF5-F1
#
_entry.id   AF-A0A1V1NSF5-F1
#
_cell.length_a   1.000
_cell.length_b   1.000
_cell.length_c   1.000
_cell.angle_alpha   90.00
_cell.angle_beta   90.00
_cell.angle_gamma   90.00
#
_symmetry.space_group_name_H-M   'P 1'
#
loop_
_entity.id
_entity.type
_entity.pdbx_description
1 polymer ?
#
loop_
_entity_poly.entity_id
_entity_poly.type
_entity_poly.pdbx_seq_one_letter_code
_entity_poly.pdbx_strand_id
1 'polypeptide(L)'
;MKPAAVESGIAAIKLSETKNQERIKIAQTELENAQYQSQRAFDQYDQVDPNNRLVASTLESRFNDSLLKVKKAEEQLLTLKIQ
;
A
#
# COMPACT_ATOMS: atom_id res chain seq x y z
N MET A 1 14.24 10.77 40.74
CA MET A 1 14.21 10.89 39.27
C MET A 1 14.06 12.37 38.91
N LYS A 2 14.85 12.90 37.97
CA LYS A 2 14.82 14.33 37.61
C LYS A 2 13.65 14.59 36.63
N PRO A 3 12.85 15.66 36.80
CA PRO A 3 11.68 15.95 35.94
C PRO A 3 11.99 15.98 34.44
N ALA A 4 13.14 16.56 34.06
CA ALA A 4 13.59 16.69 32.68
C ALA A 4 13.78 15.34 31.95
N ALA A 5 14.11 14.26 32.66
CA ALA A 5 14.26 12.93 32.07
C ALA A 5 12.90 12.29 31.72
N VAL A 6 11.87 12.58 32.54
CA VAL A 6 10.50 12.13 32.31
C VAL A 6 9.88 12.91 31.15
N GLU A 7 10.08 14.24 31.12
CA GLU A 7 9.60 15.11 30.03
C GLU A 7 10.23 14.74 28.68
N SER A 8 11.52 14.42 28.67
CA SER A 8 12.23 13.96 27.47
C SER A 8 11.72 12.61 26.97
N GLY A 9 11.36 11.69 27.86
CA GLY A 9 10.73 10.41 27.51
C GLY A 9 9.35 10.59 26.87
N ILE A 10 8.51 11.47 27.43
CA ILE A 10 7.18 11.78 26.89
C ILE A 10 7.30 12.43 25.50
N ALA A 11 8.24 13.35 25.32
CA ALA A 11 8.48 13.99 24.02
C ALA A 11 8.93 12.97 22.95
N ALA A 12 9.79 12.01 23.31
CA ALA A 12 10.24 10.96 22.41
C ALA A 12 9.10 10.02 21.97
N ILE A 13 8.20 9.65 22.90
CA ILE A 13 7.02 8.82 22.60
C ILE A 13 6.11 9.55 21.62
N LYS A 14 5.75 10.80 21.89
CA LYS A 14 4.88 11.60 21.00
C LYS A 14 5.46 11.74 19.60
N LEU A 15 6.77 11.98 19.48
CA LEU A 15 7.43 12.06 18.17
C LEU A 15 7.37 10.73 17.42
N SER A 16 7.54 9.60 18.12
CA SER A 16 7.43 8.27 17.54
C SER A 16 6.02 7.96 17.05
N GLU A 17 5.00 8.32 17.84
CA GLU A 17 3.58 8.17 17.47
C GLU A 17 3.24 8.97 16.21
N THR A 18 3.64 10.25 16.14
CA THR A 18 3.43 11.09 14.95
C THR A 18 4.07 10.48 13.71
N LYS A 19 5.32 10.02 13.81
CA LYS A 19 6.02 9.36 12.70
C LYS A 19 5.33 8.08 12.26
N ASN A 20 4.79 7.29 13.21
CA ASN A 20 4.05 6.07 12.87
C ASN A 20 2.75 6.41 12.12
N GLN A 21 2.02 7.43 12.58
CA GLN A 21 0.80 7.90 11.92
C GLN A 21 1.07 8.42 10.49
N GLU A 22 2.18 9.14 10.27
CA GLU A 22 2.60 9.56 8.94
C GLU A 22 2.88 8.37 8.02
N ARG A 23 3.61 7.36 8.51
CA ARG A 23 3.88 6.12 7.76
C ARG A 23 2.60 5.38 7.39
N ILE A 24 1.65 5.28 8.32
CA ILE A 24 0.34 4.67 8.06
C ILE A 24 -0.41 5.42 6.96
N LYS A 25 -0.45 6.76 7.01
CA LYS A 25 -1.10 7.57 5.96
C LYS A 25 -0.48 7.36 4.59
N ILE A 26 0.85 7.34 4.51
CA ILE A 26 1.56 7.08 3.24
C ILE A 26 1.19 5.69 2.71
N ALA A 27 1.24 4.66 3.55
CA ALA A 27 0.89 3.29 3.16
C ALA A 27 -0.58 3.14 2.74
N GLN A 28 -1.50 3.92 3.34
CA GLN A 28 -2.90 3.97 2.89
C GLN A 28 -3.02 4.54 1.46
N THR A 29 -2.35 5.67 1.18
CA THR A 29 -2.33 6.26 -0.16
C THR A 29 -1.69 5.32 -1.19
N GLU A 30 -0.63 4.59 -0.81
CA GLU A 30 0.00 3.58 -1.67
C GLU A 30 -0.96 2.43 -1.99
N LEU A 31 -1.73 1.96 -0.99
CA LEU A 31 -2.75 0.93 -1.18
C LEU A 31 -3.86 1.41 -2.13
N GLU A 32 -4.40 2.61 -1.92
CA GLU A 32 -5.42 3.20 -2.79
C GLU A 32 -4.93 3.30 -4.24
N ASN A 33 -3.70 3.77 -4.44
CA ASN A 33 -3.09 3.83 -5.77
C ASN A 33 -2.93 2.44 -6.39
N ALA A 34 -2.47 1.45 -5.62
CA ALA A 34 -2.31 0.08 -6.12
C ALA A 34 -3.67 -0.52 -6.54
N GLN A 35 -4.72 -0.31 -5.74
CA GLN A 35 -6.08 -0.76 -6.04
C GLN A 35 -6.60 -0.11 -7.32
N TYR A 36 -6.41 1.21 -7.47
CA TYR A 36 -6.79 1.91 -8.70
C TYR A 36 -6.06 1.36 -9.93
N GLN A 37 -4.75 1.13 -9.85
CA GLN A 37 -4.00 0.55 -10.98
C GLN A 37 -4.45 -0.88 -11.29
N SER A 38 -4.79 -1.66 -10.27
CA SER A 38 -5.31 -3.01 -10.45
C SER A 38 -6.67 -3.01 -11.15
N GLN A 39 -7.58 -2.11 -10.77
CA GLN A 39 -8.87 -1.95 -11.43
C GLN A 39 -8.67 -1.54 -12.90
N ARG A 40 -7.79 -0.57 -13.16
CA ARG A 40 -7.50 -0.14 -14.53
C ARG A 40 -6.90 -1.25 -15.39
N ALA A 41 -6.03 -2.09 -14.83
CA ALA A 41 -5.47 -3.24 -15.54
C ALA A 41 -6.55 -4.30 -15.84
N PHE A 42 -7.47 -4.52 -14.90
CA PHE A 42 -8.63 -5.37 -15.12
C PHE A 42 -9.52 -4.84 -16.26
N ASP A 43 -9.88 -3.55 -16.24
CA ASP A 43 -10.72 -2.96 -17.28
C ASP A 43 -10.09 -3.11 -18.69
N GLN A 44 -8.76 -3.00 -18.78
CA GLN A 44 -8.04 -3.22 -20.03
C GLN A 44 -8.10 -4.69 -20.49
N TYR A 45 -7.94 -5.63 -19.56
CA TYR A 45 -8.05 -7.05 -19.84
C TYR A 45 -9.48 -7.43 -20.25
N ASP A 46 -10.50 -6.90 -19.57
CA ASP A 46 -11.91 -7.18 -19.84
C ASP A 46 -12.37 -6.67 -21.23
N GLN A 47 -11.80 -5.55 -21.70
CA GLN A 47 -12.12 -4.96 -22.99
C GLN A 47 -11.40 -5.58 -24.20
N VAL A 48 -10.42 -6.47 -23.99
CA VAL A 48 -9.64 -7.04 -25.11
C VAL A 48 -10.46 -8.09 -25.87
N ASP A 49 -10.34 -8.09 -27.20
CA ASP A 49 -10.90 -9.18 -28.02
C ASP A 49 -10.19 -10.51 -27.68
N PRO A 50 -10.91 -11.56 -27.24
CA PRO A 50 -10.33 -12.87 -26.93
C PRO A 50 -9.56 -13.53 -28.08
N ASN A 51 -9.86 -13.16 -29.33
CA ASN A 51 -9.12 -13.65 -30.50
C ASN A 51 -7.69 -13.12 -30.55
N ASN A 52 -7.41 -11.97 -29.91
CA ASN A 52 -6.08 -11.40 -29.77
C ASN A 52 -5.31 -12.04 -28.61
N ARG A 53 -5.14 -13.37 -28.67
CA ARG A 53 -4.65 -14.20 -27.54
C ARG A 53 -3.33 -13.72 -26.93
N LEU A 54 -2.37 -13.23 -27.72
CA LEU A 54 -1.10 -12.70 -27.22
C LEU A 54 -1.27 -11.39 -26.42
N VAL A 55 -2.19 -10.53 -26.89
CA VAL A 55 -2.51 -9.27 -26.18
C VAL A 55 -3.25 -9.61 -24.89
N ALA A 56 -4.23 -10.53 -24.96
CA ALA A 56 -4.97 -11.00 -23.80
C ALA A 56 -4.04 -11.59 -22.73
N SER A 57 -3.11 -12.47 -23.08
CA SER A 57 -2.16 -13.05 -22.13
C SER A 57 -1.22 -12.00 -21.51
N THR A 58 -0.85 -10.99 -22.28
CA THR A 58 -0.01 -9.88 -21.77
C THR A 58 -0.78 -9.01 -20.77
N LEU A 59 -2.04 -8.69 -21.08
CA LEU A 59 -2.91 -7.91 -20.20
C LEU A 59 -3.26 -8.69 -18.92
N GLU A 60 -3.51 -9.99 -19.03
CA GLU A 60 -3.71 -10.89 -17.89
C GLU A 60 -2.48 -10.91 -16.97
N SER A 61 -1.26 -11.06 -17.53
CA SER A 61 -0.03 -11.01 -16.74
C SER A 61 0.12 -9.67 -16.01
N ARG A 62 -0.18 -8.55 -16.69
CA ARG A 62 -0.14 -7.21 -16.07
C ARG A 62 -1.16 -7.04 -14.96
N PHE A 63 -2.37 -7.57 -15.15
CA PHE A 63 -3.40 -7.58 -14.13
C PHE A 63 -2.95 -8.41 -12.92
N ASN A 64 -2.43 -9.61 -13.13
CA ASN A 64 -1.88 -10.45 -12.05
C ASN A 64 -0.76 -9.74 -11.28
N ASP A 65 0.18 -9.10 -11.97
CA ASP A 65 1.25 -8.31 -11.34
C ASP A 65 0.70 -7.14 -10.51
N SER A 66 -0.38 -6.51 -10.97
CA SER A 66 -1.02 -5.42 -10.24
C SER A 66 -1.72 -5.90 -8.95
N LEU A 67 -2.33 -7.08 -8.98
CA LEU A 67 -2.91 -7.71 -7.78
C LEU A 67 -1.83 -8.03 -6.74
N LEU A 68 -0.65 -8.50 -7.18
CA LEU A 68 0.47 -8.72 -6.27
C LEU A 68 0.95 -7.42 -5.61
N LYS A 69 0.87 -6.29 -6.30
CA LYS A 69 1.22 -4.98 -5.72
C LYS A 69 0.19 -4.53 -4.68
N VAL A 70 -1.11 -4.75 -4.94
CA VAL A 70 -2.18 -4.51 -3.95
C VAL A 70 -1.90 -5.30 -2.68
N LYS A 71 -1.69 -6.62 -2.83
CA LYS A 71 -1.42 -7.50 -1.69
C LYS A 71 -0.22 -7.03 -0.85
N LYS A 72 0.88 -6.65 -1.50
CA LYS A 72 2.07 -6.12 -0.80
C LYS A 72 1.79 -4.82 -0.06
N ALA A 73 0.99 -3.92 -0.65
CA ALA A 73 0.60 -2.67 0.00
C ALA A 73 -0.32 -2.92 1.21
N GLU A 74 -1.23 -3.89 1.13
CA GLU A 74 -2.07 -4.32 2.25
C GLU A 74 -1.24 -4.91 3.40
N GLU A 75 -0.31 -5.81 3.09
CA GLU A 75 0.62 -6.41 4.07
C GLU A 75 1.47 -5.35 4.77
N GLN A 76 1.97 -4.36 4.02
CA GLN A 76 2.73 -3.24 4.57
C GLN A 76 1.87 -2.37 5.50
N LEU A 77 0.65 -2.01 5.07
CA LEU A 77 -0.26 -1.23 5.90
C LEU A 77 -0.65 -1.98 7.18
N LEU A 78 -0.91 -3.29 7.09
CA LEU A 78 -1.21 -4.12 8.25
C LEU A 78 -0.04 -4.16 9.22
N THR A 79 1.18 -4.34 8.71
CA THR A 79 2.41 -4.36 9.52
C THR A 79 2.58 -3.04 10.30
N LEU A 80 2.31 -1.90 9.66
CA LEU A 80 2.42 -0.58 10.29
C LEU A 80 1.34 -0.32 11.34
N LYS A 81 0.14 -0.89 11.18
CA LYS A 81 -0.97 -0.73 12.14
C LYS A 81 -0.80 -1.56 13.41
N ILE A 82 0.02 -2.61 13.36
CA ILE A 82 0.28 -3.51 14.49
C ILE A 82 1.52 -3.05 15.29
N GLN A 83 2.36 -2.17 14.73
CA GLN A 83 3.48 -1.50 15.39
C GLN A 83 3.02 -0.38 16.30
#